data_AF-A0A2N3TAY3-F1
#
_entry.id   AF-A0A2N3TAY3-F1
#
_cell.length_a   1.000
_cell.length_b   1.000
_cell.length_c   1.000
_cell.angle_alpha   90.00
_cell.angle_beta   90.00
_cell.angle_gamma   90.00
#
_symmetry.space_group_name_H-M   'P 1'
#
loop_
_entity.id
_entity.type
_entity.pdbx_description
1 polymer ?
#
loop_
_entity_poly.entity_id
_entity_poly.type
_entity_poly.pdbx_seq_one_letter_code
_entity_poly.pdbx_strand_id
1 'polypeptide(L)'
;MPYQQIPEYPENYSPGNIISRLIDGLGYRYYWATDSLTKTDLEYKPSTEGFSAYETIEHIYWLSIMITNTAQNLPCVRLTPTDLSIMTFDSLREKTLSNLKKASELYTGKTKDDIDNYIIIIQREEHKGEFPFWHMINGPISDAIYHTGQIVSFRRTTGNPIDSKVNVFTGKARS
;
A
#
# COMPACT_ATOMS: atom_id res chain seq x y z
N MET A 1 12.20 6.57 -6.04
CA MET A 1 10.97 6.23 -5.26
C MET A 1 11.39 5.60 -3.93
N PRO A 2 10.65 5.79 -2.83
CA PRO A 2 10.99 5.18 -1.54
C PRO A 2 10.88 3.64 -1.58
N TYR A 3 11.41 2.98 -0.54
CA TYR A 3 11.29 1.54 -0.29
C TYR A 3 12.10 0.57 -1.17
N GLN A 4 13.16 1.03 -1.83
CA GLN A 4 14.23 0.13 -2.32
C GLN A 4 14.82 -0.74 -1.20
N GLN A 5 14.80 -0.20 0.02
CA GLN A 5 15.09 -0.90 1.27
C GLN A 5 14.10 -0.44 2.34
N ILE A 6 13.83 -1.31 3.30
CA ILE A 6 13.07 -0.95 4.50
C ILE A 6 13.94 0.02 5.34
N PRO A 7 13.37 1.11 5.90
CA PRO A 7 14.06 1.97 6.86
C PRO A 7 14.65 1.20 8.05
N GLU A 8 15.58 1.84 8.75
CA GLU A 8 16.14 1.31 10.00
C GLU A 8 15.04 1.06 11.04
N TYR A 9 15.30 0.17 11.99
CA TYR A 9 14.31 -0.21 12.98
C TYR A 9 13.90 0.99 13.84
N PRO A 10 12.60 1.14 14.16
CA PRO A 10 12.18 2.06 15.21
C PRO A 10 12.83 1.69 16.55
N GLU A 11 13.08 2.69 17.40
CA GLU A 11 13.81 2.51 18.66
C GLU A 11 13.12 1.57 19.67
N ASN A 12 11.81 1.43 19.57
CA ASN A 12 11.00 0.63 20.49
C ASN A 12 9.73 0.08 19.81
N TYR A 13 9.04 -0.82 20.51
CA TYR A 13 7.80 -1.46 20.05
C TYR A 13 6.53 -0.70 20.49
N SER A 14 6.53 0.63 20.47
CA SER A 14 5.28 1.39 20.69
C SER A 14 4.22 1.03 19.62
N PRO A 15 2.92 1.20 19.92
CA PRO A 15 1.86 0.89 18.95
C PRO A 15 2.07 1.57 17.60
N GLY A 16 2.41 2.86 17.58
CA GLY A 16 2.73 3.61 16.38
C GLY A 16 3.92 3.05 15.61
N ASN A 17 5.00 2.66 16.31
CA ASN A 17 6.18 2.07 15.69
C ASN A 17 5.89 0.68 15.09
N ILE A 18 5.04 -0.12 15.71
CA ILE A 18 4.60 -1.41 15.14
C ILE A 18 3.82 -1.18 13.84
N ILE A 19 2.87 -0.23 13.83
CA ILE A 19 2.08 0.10 12.64
C ILE A 19 2.99 0.66 11.53
N SER A 20 3.86 1.60 11.87
CA SER A 20 4.88 2.16 10.97
C SER A 20 5.72 1.04 10.33
N ARG A 21 6.20 0.08 11.14
CA ARG A 21 7.00 -1.05 10.64
C ARG A 21 6.21 -1.99 9.72
N LEU A 22 4.91 -2.21 9.99
CA LEU A 22 4.03 -2.97 9.10
C LEU A 22 3.87 -2.27 7.74
N ILE A 23 3.67 -0.95 7.76
CA ILE A 23 3.54 -0.12 6.55
C ILE A 23 4.85 -0.12 5.76
N ASP A 24 6.01 0.00 6.42
CA ASP A 24 7.31 -0.07 5.73
C ASP A 24 7.50 -1.43 5.04
N GLY A 25 7.10 -2.51 5.71
CA GLY A 25 7.13 -3.86 5.16
C GLY A 25 6.22 -4.03 3.94
N LEU A 26 5.04 -3.41 3.96
CA LEU A 26 4.15 -3.32 2.79
C LEU A 26 4.80 -2.49 1.68
N GLY A 27 5.35 -1.32 1.99
CA GLY A 27 6.02 -0.43 1.03
C GLY A 27 7.15 -1.12 0.28
N TYR A 28 8.00 -1.87 0.99
CA TYR A 28 9.08 -2.66 0.38
C TYR A 28 8.56 -3.77 -0.53
N ARG A 29 7.55 -4.53 -0.08
CA ARG A 29 6.93 -5.58 -0.91
C ARG A 29 6.33 -4.99 -2.17
N TYR A 30 5.59 -3.89 -2.05
CA TYR A 30 4.94 -3.22 -3.18
C TYR A 30 5.96 -2.62 -4.15
N TYR A 31 7.03 -2.00 -3.65
CA TYR A 31 8.12 -1.47 -4.47
C TYR A 31 8.66 -2.55 -5.42
N TRP A 32 9.04 -3.71 -4.86
CA TRP A 32 9.62 -4.81 -5.63
C TRP A 32 8.59 -5.58 -6.45
N ALA A 33 7.34 -5.70 -5.99
CA ALA A 33 6.27 -6.32 -6.78
C ALA A 33 6.00 -5.53 -8.06
N THR A 34 6.07 -4.20 -7.99
CA THR A 34 5.77 -3.29 -9.12
C THR A 34 7.01 -2.84 -9.90
N ASP A 35 8.21 -3.24 -9.48
CA ASP A 35 9.42 -2.85 -10.19
C ASP A 35 9.54 -3.56 -11.55
N SER A 36 9.84 -2.77 -12.58
CA SER A 36 10.01 -3.22 -13.97
C SER A 36 8.82 -4.01 -14.54
N LEU A 37 7.59 -3.71 -14.13
CA LEU A 37 6.41 -4.25 -14.79
C LEU A 37 6.29 -3.68 -16.22
N THR A 38 6.06 -4.58 -17.16
CA THR A 38 5.83 -4.28 -18.57
C THR A 38 4.34 -4.12 -18.85
N LYS A 39 4.00 -3.64 -20.05
CA LYS A 39 2.60 -3.60 -20.51
C LYS A 39 1.92 -4.97 -20.42
N THR A 40 2.62 -6.04 -20.82
CA THR A 40 2.10 -7.41 -20.73
C THR A 40 1.81 -7.83 -19.29
N ASP A 41 2.65 -7.43 -18.33
CA ASP A 41 2.40 -7.72 -16.92
C ASP A 41 1.17 -6.96 -16.40
N LEU A 42 1.04 -5.68 -16.77
CA LEU A 42 -0.06 -4.80 -16.34
C LEU A 42 -1.42 -5.27 -16.87
N GLU A 43 -1.47 -5.75 -18.11
CA GLU A 43 -2.70 -6.21 -18.78
C GLU A 43 -3.09 -7.65 -18.38
N TYR A 44 -2.23 -8.40 -17.70
CA TYR A 44 -2.51 -9.79 -17.33
C TYR A 44 -3.71 -9.88 -16.36
N LYS A 45 -4.64 -10.78 -16.68
CA LYS A 45 -5.79 -11.16 -15.84
C LYS A 45 -5.72 -12.66 -15.52
N PRO A 46 -5.93 -13.08 -14.25
CA PRO A 46 -5.96 -14.49 -13.88
C PRO A 46 -7.23 -15.21 -14.34
N SER A 47 -8.32 -14.46 -14.58
CA SER A 47 -9.60 -14.96 -15.09
C SER A 47 -10.37 -13.83 -15.78
N THR A 48 -11.50 -14.15 -16.43
CA THR A 48 -12.38 -13.17 -17.07
C THR A 48 -12.95 -12.14 -16.09
N GLU A 49 -13.29 -12.58 -14.88
CA GLU A 49 -13.88 -11.76 -13.81
C GLU A 49 -12.85 -11.16 -12.86
N GLY A 50 -11.63 -11.70 -12.82
CA GLY A 50 -10.57 -11.22 -11.95
C GLY A 50 -10.06 -9.84 -12.39
N PHE A 51 -9.52 -9.07 -11.45
CA PHE A 51 -8.80 -7.84 -11.77
C PHE A 51 -7.48 -8.14 -12.49
N SER A 52 -7.15 -7.28 -13.45
CA SER A 52 -5.81 -7.19 -14.02
C SER A 52 -4.79 -6.75 -12.97
N ALA A 53 -3.50 -6.89 -13.28
CA ALA A 53 -2.45 -6.33 -12.43
C ALA A 53 -2.60 -4.80 -12.27
N TYR A 54 -2.98 -4.10 -13.34
CA TYR A 54 -3.22 -2.65 -13.29
C TYR A 54 -4.40 -2.27 -12.37
N GLU A 55 -5.56 -2.92 -12.52
CA GLU A 55 -6.72 -2.70 -11.65
C GLU A 55 -6.40 -3.06 -10.17
N THR A 56 -5.56 -4.08 -9.96
CA THR A 56 -5.07 -4.43 -8.62
C THR A 56 -4.19 -3.31 -8.03
N ILE A 57 -3.34 -2.69 -8.85
CA ILE A 57 -2.52 -1.53 -8.47
C ILE A 57 -3.40 -0.31 -8.14
N GLU A 58 -4.44 -0.02 -8.90
CA GLU A 58 -5.40 1.05 -8.60
C GLU A 58 -6.10 0.82 -7.25
N HIS A 59 -6.49 -0.43 -6.96
CA HIS A 59 -7.08 -0.78 -5.67
C HIS A 59 -6.08 -0.58 -4.52
N ILE A 60 -4.84 -1.04 -4.66
CA ILE A 60 -3.79 -0.80 -3.65
C ILE A 60 -3.54 0.70 -3.47
N TYR A 61 -3.58 1.49 -4.53
CA TYR A 61 -3.47 2.94 -4.43
C TYR A 61 -4.59 3.53 -3.57
N TRP A 62 -5.84 3.10 -3.76
CA TRP A 62 -6.95 3.48 -2.88
C TRP A 62 -6.69 3.10 -1.42
N LEU A 63 -6.21 1.88 -1.14
CA LEU A 63 -5.86 1.47 0.22
C LEU A 63 -4.76 2.36 0.82
N SER A 64 -3.76 2.75 0.02
CA SER A 64 -2.70 3.67 0.45
C SER A 64 -3.25 5.06 0.84
N ILE A 65 -4.24 5.57 0.11
CA ILE A 65 -4.92 6.83 0.47
C ILE A 65 -5.58 6.68 1.83
N MET A 66 -6.28 5.58 2.09
CA MET A 66 -6.93 5.38 3.39
C MET A 66 -5.92 5.31 4.53
N ILE A 67 -4.80 4.60 4.34
CA ILE A 67 -3.72 4.47 5.32
C ILE A 67 -3.15 5.86 5.68
N THR A 68 -2.84 6.69 4.68
CA THR A 68 -2.23 8.01 4.87
C THR A 68 -3.22 9.07 5.37
N ASN A 69 -4.47 9.06 4.89
CA ASN A 69 -5.48 10.03 5.32
C ASN A 69 -5.92 9.80 6.76
N THR A 70 -6.07 8.54 7.19
CA THR A 70 -6.36 8.21 8.59
C THR A 70 -5.27 8.72 9.53
N ALA A 71 -4.00 8.57 9.16
CA ALA A 71 -2.86 9.08 9.94
C ALA A 71 -2.86 10.62 10.11
N GLN A 72 -3.57 11.33 9.22
CA GLN A 72 -3.73 12.78 9.21
C GLN A 72 -5.11 13.24 9.73
N ASN A 73 -5.97 12.31 10.17
CA ASN A 73 -7.38 12.58 10.50
C ASN A 73 -8.17 13.25 9.36
N LEU A 74 -7.90 12.85 8.12
CA LEU A 74 -8.57 13.35 6.93
C LEU A 74 -9.61 12.36 6.40
N PRO A 75 -10.71 12.85 5.77
CA PRO A 75 -11.63 11.99 5.06
C PRO A 75 -10.97 11.29 3.86
N CYS A 76 -11.35 10.04 3.64
CA CYS A 76 -10.95 9.21 2.52
C CYS A 76 -12.03 9.28 1.45
N VAL A 77 -11.73 9.97 0.35
CA VAL A 77 -12.62 10.05 -0.82
C VAL A 77 -12.06 9.12 -1.89
N ARG A 78 -12.87 8.14 -2.32
CA ARG A 78 -12.46 7.20 -3.36
C ARG A 78 -12.53 7.88 -4.72
N LEU A 79 -11.47 7.74 -5.50
CA LEU A 79 -11.43 8.23 -6.88
C LEU A 79 -12.49 7.54 -7.73
N THR A 80 -13.11 8.31 -8.62
CA THR A 80 -14.07 7.81 -9.60
C THR A 80 -13.36 7.16 -10.79
N PRO A 81 -14.04 6.37 -11.63
CA PRO A 81 -13.47 5.86 -12.88
C PRO A 81 -12.92 6.98 -13.78
N THR A 82 -13.55 8.15 -13.78
CA THR A 82 -13.08 9.32 -14.52
C THR A 82 -11.75 9.83 -13.98
N ASP A 83 -11.61 9.94 -12.66
CA ASP A 83 -10.36 10.36 -12.03
C ASP A 83 -9.21 9.38 -12.31
N LEU A 84 -9.51 8.08 -12.33
CA LEU A 84 -8.55 7.01 -12.59
C LEU A 84 -8.13 6.94 -14.07
N SER A 85 -9.03 7.27 -15.00
CA SER A 85 -8.77 7.18 -16.45
C SER A 85 -7.59 8.03 -16.95
N ILE A 86 -7.20 9.05 -16.20
CA ILE A 86 -6.04 9.92 -16.51
C ILE A 86 -4.76 9.49 -15.77
N MET A 87 -4.82 8.49 -14.90
CA MET A 87 -3.66 8.04 -14.14
C MET A 87 -2.81 7.06 -14.95
N THR A 88 -1.51 7.32 -15.00
CA THR A 88 -0.55 6.35 -15.56
C THR A 88 -0.11 5.36 -14.50
N PHE A 89 0.39 4.19 -14.93
CA PHE A 89 1.02 3.22 -14.03
C PHE A 89 2.12 3.87 -13.18
N ASP A 90 3.01 4.66 -13.79
CA ASP A 90 4.08 5.34 -13.06
C ASP A 90 3.55 6.29 -11.99
N SER A 91 2.46 7.02 -12.30
CA SER A 91 1.81 7.92 -11.34
C SER A 91 1.20 7.15 -10.17
N LEU A 92 0.47 6.07 -10.44
CA LEU A 92 -0.10 5.20 -9.41
C LEU A 92 0.99 4.61 -8.52
N ARG A 93 2.07 4.09 -9.12
CA ARG A 93 3.20 3.51 -8.41
C ARG A 93 3.87 4.54 -7.50
N GLU A 94 4.22 5.70 -8.04
CA GLU A 94 4.88 6.78 -7.30
C GLU A 94 4.02 7.27 -6.13
N LYS A 95 2.75 7.57 -6.39
CA LYS A 95 1.81 8.08 -5.38
C LYS A 95 1.56 7.05 -4.29
N THR A 96 1.39 5.78 -4.63
CA THR A 96 1.22 4.69 -3.65
C THR A 96 2.43 4.58 -2.73
N LEU A 97 3.65 4.53 -3.29
CA LEU A 97 4.88 4.45 -2.51
C LEU A 97 5.08 5.68 -1.62
N SER A 98 4.75 6.86 -2.12
CA SER A 98 4.82 8.12 -1.37
C SER A 98 3.81 8.17 -0.22
N ASN A 99 2.58 7.71 -0.46
CA ASN A 99 1.54 7.58 0.56
C ASN A 99 1.98 6.65 1.68
N LEU A 100 2.46 5.45 1.34
CA LEU A 100 2.95 4.48 2.32
C LEU A 100 4.13 5.04 3.11
N LYS A 101 5.04 5.78 2.47
CA LYS A 101 6.19 6.40 3.16
C LYS A 101 5.72 7.46 4.15
N LYS A 102 4.85 8.37 3.70
CA LYS A 102 4.30 9.43 4.54
C LYS A 102 3.47 8.87 5.71
N ALA A 103 2.67 7.83 5.47
CA ALA A 103 1.90 7.19 6.52
C ALA A 103 2.79 6.56 7.59
N SER A 104 3.83 5.81 7.17
CA SER A 104 4.82 5.24 8.09
C SER A 104 5.43 6.31 8.98
N GLU A 105 5.86 7.43 8.40
CA GLU A 105 6.42 8.58 9.13
C GLU A 105 5.43 9.22 10.11
N LEU A 106 4.14 9.30 9.76
CA LEU A 106 3.11 9.87 10.62
C LEU A 106 2.76 8.98 11.81
N TYR A 107 2.85 7.65 11.67
CA TYR A 107 2.62 6.71 12.78
C TYR A 107 3.84 6.52 13.67
N THR A 108 5.05 6.82 13.19
CA THR A 108 6.28 6.71 13.98
C THR A 108 6.18 7.50 15.28
N GLY A 109 6.50 6.85 16.39
CA GLY A 109 6.47 7.44 17.73
C GLY A 109 5.08 7.60 18.35
N LYS A 110 4.00 7.25 17.64
CA LYS A 110 2.63 7.37 18.18
C LYS A 110 2.41 6.42 19.35
N THR A 111 1.85 6.98 20.42
CA THR A 111 1.51 6.29 21.66
C THR A 111 0.19 5.55 21.51
N LYS A 112 -0.19 4.76 22.51
CA LYS A 112 -1.52 4.16 22.57
C LYS A 112 -2.63 5.23 22.48
N ASP A 113 -2.52 6.30 23.27
CA ASP A 113 -3.53 7.35 23.33
C ASP A 113 -3.65 8.11 21.99
N ASP A 114 -2.54 8.27 21.26
CA ASP A 114 -2.60 8.79 19.89
C ASP A 114 -3.38 7.85 18.96
N ILE A 115 -3.12 6.54 19.04
CA ILE A 115 -3.80 5.54 18.19
C ILE A 115 -5.30 5.48 18.49
N ASP A 116 -5.69 5.58 19.76
CA ASP A 116 -7.09 5.56 20.20
C ASP A 116 -7.90 6.73 19.61
N ASN A 117 -7.24 7.83 19.21
CA ASN A 117 -7.87 8.99 18.60
C ASN A 117 -8.00 8.91 17.06
N TYR A 118 -7.34 7.96 16.40
CA TYR A 118 -7.47 7.81 14.95
C TYR A 118 -8.80 7.16 14.58
N ILE A 119 -9.54 7.82 13.70
CA ILE A 119 -10.77 7.29 13.11
C ILE A 119 -10.63 7.21 11.60
N ILE A 120 -11.16 6.14 11.01
CA ILE A 120 -11.23 6.00 9.56
C ILE A 120 -12.49 6.70 9.11
N ILE A 121 -12.33 7.74 8.32
CA ILE A 121 -13.44 8.49 7.75
C ILE A 121 -13.53 8.14 6.27
N ILE A 122 -14.59 7.46 5.84
CA ILE A 122 -14.85 7.20 4.43
C ILE A 122 -15.98 8.11 3.97
N GLN A 123 -15.73 8.92 2.95
CA GLN A 123 -16.70 9.86 2.41
C GLN A 123 -17.09 9.48 0.97
N ARG A 124 -18.39 9.44 0.71
CA ARG A 124 -18.99 9.25 -0.61
C ARG A 124 -20.09 10.28 -0.78
N GLU A 125 -19.87 11.25 -1.67
CA GLU A 125 -20.79 12.37 -1.88
C GLU A 125 -21.14 13.05 -0.53
N GLU A 126 -22.42 13.05 -0.16
CA GLU A 126 -22.91 13.62 1.11
C GLU A 126 -22.86 12.63 2.30
N HIS A 127 -22.52 11.36 2.07
CA HIS A 127 -22.47 10.34 3.12
C HIS A 127 -21.07 10.20 3.70
N LYS A 128 -20.98 10.24 5.03
CA LYS A 128 -19.75 10.01 5.80
C LYS A 128 -19.92 8.80 6.71
N GLY A 129 -19.07 7.80 6.54
CA GLY A 129 -18.95 6.66 7.46
C GLY A 129 -17.70 6.82 8.33
N GLU A 130 -17.83 6.54 9.62
CA GLU A 130 -16.73 6.56 10.58
C GLU A 130 -16.53 5.16 11.15
N PHE A 131 -15.27 4.71 11.20
CA PHE A 131 -14.90 3.38 11.65
C PHE A 131 -13.73 3.43 12.62
N PRO A 132 -13.67 2.52 13.61
CA PRO A 132 -12.57 2.46 14.55
C PRO A 132 -11.26 2.07 13.85
N PHE A 133 -10.14 2.51 14.42
CA PHE A 133 -8.81 2.24 13.87
C PHE A 133 -8.51 0.75 13.65
N TRP A 134 -9.12 -0.16 14.41
CA TRP A 134 -8.99 -1.61 14.20
C TRP A 134 -9.23 -2.05 12.75
N HIS A 135 -10.13 -1.38 12.04
CA HIS A 135 -10.40 -1.68 10.63
C HIS A 135 -9.25 -1.29 9.70
N MET A 136 -8.31 -0.45 10.13
CA MET A 136 -7.09 -0.09 9.39
C MET A 136 -6.19 -1.31 9.23
N ILE A 137 -6.10 -2.12 10.28
CA ILE A 137 -5.31 -3.35 10.30
C ILE A 137 -6.00 -4.42 9.46
N ASN A 138 -7.30 -4.66 9.70
CA ASN A 138 -8.05 -5.74 9.05
C ASN A 138 -8.27 -5.51 7.55
N GLY A 139 -8.55 -4.26 7.17
CA GLY A 139 -8.77 -3.87 5.80
C GLY A 139 -7.48 -3.34 5.18
N PRO A 140 -7.25 -2.03 5.16
CA PRO A 140 -6.27 -1.40 4.27
C PRO A 140 -4.86 -1.97 4.32
N ILE A 141 -4.28 -2.16 5.51
CA ILE A 141 -2.91 -2.66 5.63
C ILE A 141 -2.84 -4.13 5.18
N SER A 142 -3.71 -4.99 5.73
CA SER A 142 -3.69 -6.43 5.41
C SER A 142 -4.10 -6.71 3.96
N ASP A 143 -5.12 -6.02 3.46
CA ASP A 143 -5.63 -6.16 2.10
C ASP A 143 -4.61 -5.65 1.06
N ALA A 144 -3.88 -4.57 1.35
CA ALA A 144 -2.80 -4.12 0.48
C ALA A 144 -1.65 -5.14 0.41
N ILE A 145 -1.30 -5.80 1.52
CA ILE A 145 -0.32 -6.90 1.53
C ILE A 145 -0.84 -8.08 0.72
N TYR A 146 -2.11 -8.44 0.91
CA TYR A 146 -2.78 -9.54 0.21
C TYR A 146 -2.76 -9.32 -1.31
N HIS A 147 -3.17 -8.14 -1.78
CA HIS A 147 -3.17 -7.77 -3.20
C HIS A 147 -1.77 -7.59 -3.78
N THR A 148 -0.80 -7.12 -2.99
CA THR A 148 0.61 -7.10 -3.44
C THR A 148 1.10 -8.50 -3.80
N GLY A 149 0.69 -9.53 -3.03
CA GLY A 149 0.98 -10.93 -3.35
C GLY A 149 0.40 -11.40 -4.69
N GLN A 150 -0.77 -10.90 -5.08
CA GLN A 150 -1.36 -11.20 -6.39
C GLN A 150 -0.49 -10.68 -7.53
N ILE A 151 0.00 -9.45 -7.44
CA ILE A 151 0.91 -8.87 -8.45
C ILE A 151 2.16 -9.74 -8.61
N VAL A 152 2.73 -10.25 -7.50
CA VAL A 152 3.89 -11.18 -7.56
C VAL A 152 3.55 -12.45 -8.34
N SER A 153 2.36 -13.01 -8.13
CA SER A 153 1.91 -14.18 -8.87
C SER A 153 1.72 -13.87 -10.35
N PHE A 154 1.09 -12.74 -10.67
CA PHE A 154 0.77 -12.33 -12.05
C PHE A 154 2.04 -12.13 -12.88
N ARG A 155 2.99 -11.35 -12.35
CA ARG A 155 4.27 -11.11 -13.05
C ARG A 155 5.10 -12.39 -13.24
N ARG A 156 4.98 -13.37 -12.35
CA ARG A 156 5.63 -14.68 -12.54
C ARG A 156 4.99 -15.45 -13.69
N THR A 157 3.66 -15.40 -13.82
CA THR A 157 2.94 -16.06 -14.91
C THR A 157 3.32 -15.49 -16.27
N THR A 158 3.55 -14.18 -16.35
CA THR A 158 3.97 -13.50 -17.58
C THR A 158 5.48 -13.57 -17.86
N GLY A 159 6.24 -14.33 -17.04
CA GLY A 159 7.68 -14.56 -17.27
C GLY A 159 8.60 -13.45 -16.75
N ASN A 160 8.10 -12.54 -15.92
CA ASN A 160 8.86 -11.45 -15.30
C ASN A 160 8.90 -11.63 -13.76
N PRO A 161 9.62 -12.61 -13.19
CA PRO A 161 9.70 -12.77 -11.73
C PRO A 161 10.44 -11.61 -11.05
N ILE A 162 10.17 -11.38 -9.76
CA ILE A 162 10.97 -10.46 -8.92
C ILE A 162 12.42 -10.95 -8.87
N ASP A 163 13.37 -10.01 -8.83
CA ASP A 163 14.80 -10.32 -8.64
C ASP A 163 15.02 -11.19 -7.39
N SER A 164 15.71 -12.32 -7.59
CA SER A 164 16.08 -13.29 -6.55
C SER A 164 16.89 -12.70 -5.38
N LYS A 165 17.51 -11.53 -5.56
CA LYS A 165 18.24 -10.81 -4.51
C LYS A 165 17.31 -10.10 -3.52
N VAL A 166 16.05 -9.86 -3.86
CA VAL A 166 15.08 -9.21 -2.96
C VAL A 166 14.86 -10.09 -1.73
N ASN A 167 15.05 -9.52 -0.54
CA ASN A 167 14.88 -10.23 0.72
C ASN A 167 13.88 -9.49 1.62
N VAL A 168 12.64 -9.99 1.64
CA VAL A 168 11.55 -9.42 2.44
C VAL A 168 11.73 -9.61 3.95
N PHE A 169 12.56 -10.55 4.39
CA PHE A 169 12.82 -10.78 5.81
C PHE A 169 13.76 -9.71 6.37
N THR A 170 14.88 -9.44 5.68
CA THR A 170 15.86 -8.43 6.12
C THR A 170 15.52 -7.02 5.62
N GLY A 171 14.65 -6.90 4.62
CA GLY A 171 14.27 -5.60 4.04
C GLY A 171 15.37 -4.93 3.21
N LYS A 172 16.40 -5.68 2.82
CA LYS A 172 17.55 -5.20 2.03
C LYS A 172 17.85 -6.23 0.94
N ALA A 173 18.08 -5.77 -0.29
CA ALA A 173 18.50 -6.67 -1.36
C ALA A 173 19.86 -7.29 -1.01
N ARG A 174 20.05 -8.58 -1.35
CA ARG A 174 21.32 -9.27 -1.18
C ARG A 174 22.34 -8.65 -2.14
N SER A 175 23.52 -8.33 -1.61
CA SER A 175 24.71 -7.96 -2.39
C SER A 175 25.19 -9.12 -3.25
#